data_AF-A0A430A2F2-F1
#
_entry.id   AF-A0A430A2F2-F1
#
_cell.length_a   1.000
_cell.length_b   1.000
_cell.length_c   1.000
_cell.angle_alpha   90.00
_cell.angle_beta   90.00
_cell.angle_gamma   90.00
#
_symmetry.space_group_name_H-M   'P 1'
#
loop_
_entity.id
_entity.type
_entity.pdbx_description
1 polymer ?
#
loop_
_entity_poly.entity_id
_entity_poly.type
_entity_poly.pdbx_seq_one_letter_code
_entity_poly.pdbx_strand_id
1 'polypeptide(L)' 'MDLRRLNYFLAIIKEGSISGAAKLLNITQPTLSRQLKELEEELDTVLFENF' A
#
# COMPACT_ATOMS: atom_id res chain seq x y z
N MET A 1 6.88 9.06 9.25
CA MET A 1 6.85 8.86 7.79
C MET A 1 8.12 8.19 7.29
N ASP A 2 8.01 6.99 6.72
CA ASP A 2 9.10 6.22 6.08
C ASP A 2 8.85 6.18 4.56
N LEU A 3 9.87 6.50 3.75
CA LEU A 3 9.78 6.49 2.28
C LEU A 3 9.32 5.14 1.71
N ARG A 4 9.52 4.03 2.44
CA ARG A 4 9.00 2.71 2.05
C ARG A 4 7.47 2.69 1.93
N ARG A 5 6.75 3.37 2.83
CA ARG A 5 5.27 3.42 2.77
C ARG A 5 4.78 4.21 1.56
N LEU A 6 5.50 5.27 1.17
CA LEU A 6 5.19 6.01 -0.06
C LEU A 6 5.45 5.16 -1.32
N ASN A 7 6.53 4.35 -1.33
CA ASN A 7 6.79 3.41 -2.42
C ASN A 7 5.69 2.34 -2.55
N TYR A 8 5.14 1.87 -1.43
CA TYR A 8 4.01 0.94 -1.42
C TYR A 8 2.75 1.56 -2.01
N PHE A 9 2.40 2.78 -1.58
CA PHE A 9 1.29 3.53 -2.16
C PHE A 9 1.44 3.70 -3.68
N LEU A 10 2.63 4.12 -4.14
CA LEU A 10 2.91 4.27 -5.57
C LEU A 10 2.84 2.94 -6.34
N ALA A 11 3.29 1.83 -5.76
CA ALA A 11 3.20 0.52 -6.37
C ALA A 11 1.74 0.07 -6.53
N ILE A 12 0.89 0.32 -5.53
CA ILE A 12 -0.55 0.00 -5.58
C ILE A 12 -1.24 0.77 -6.70
N ILE A 13 -0.94 2.06 -6.87
CA ILE A 13 -1.48 2.85 -7.99
C ILE A 13 -1.02 2.30 -9.34
N LYS A 14 0.27 1.97 -9.47
CA LYS A 14 0.84 1.47 -10.73
C LYS A 14 0.27 0.12 -11.16
N GLU A 15 0.08 -0.79 -10.21
CA GLU A 15 -0.45 -2.13 -10.47
C GLU A 15 -1.98 -2.17 -10.52
N GLY A 16 -2.66 -1.14 -10.03
CA GLY A 16 -4.12 -1.07 -9.96
C GLY A 16 -4.76 -2.09 -9.02
N SER A 17 -3.97 -2.80 -8.20
CA SER A 17 -4.44 -3.74 -7.19
C SER A 17 -3.38 -3.97 -6.11
N ILE A 18 -3.82 -4.25 -4.88
CA ILE A 18 -2.90 -4.59 -3.77
C ILE A 18 -2.19 -5.92 -4.06
N SER A 19 -2.88 -6.91 -4.63
CA SER A 19 -2.29 -8.21 -4.96
C SER A 19 -1.19 -8.11 -6.03
N GLY A 20 -1.39 -7.28 -7.07
CA GLY A 20 -0.37 -7.00 -8.09
C GLY A 20 0.85 -6.31 -7.49
N ALA A 21 0.63 -5.27 -6.68
CA ALA A 21 1.70 -4.55 -6.00
C ALA A 21 2.50 -5.44 -5.03
N ALA A 22 1.85 -6.31 -4.29
CA ALA A 22 2.53 -7.25 -3.40
C ALA A 22 3.44 -8.21 -4.18
N LYS A 23 2.96 -8.73 -5.33
CA LYS A 23 3.76 -9.57 -6.23
C LYS A 23 4.95 -8.80 -6.82
N LEU A 24 4.74 -7.57 -7.29
CA LEU A 24 5.79 -6.70 -7.84
C LEU A 24 6.89 -6.42 -6.81
N LEU A 25 6.49 -6.15 -5.57
CA LEU A 25 7.39 -5.83 -4.46
C LEU A 25 7.99 -7.08 -3.78
N ASN A 26 7.62 -8.28 -4.24
CA ASN A 26 8.03 -9.55 -3.65
C ASN A 26 7.74 -9.65 -2.14
N ILE A 27 6.54 -9.22 -1.73
CA ILE A 27 6.03 -9.33 -0.36
C ILE A 27 4.64 -9.97 -0.36
N THR A 28 4.14 -10.32 0.82
CA THR A 28 2.78 -10.85 0.93
C THR A 28 1.74 -9.72 0.86
N GLN A 29 0.57 -10.00 0.28
CA GLN A 29 -0.56 -9.05 0.23
C GLN A 29 -1.01 -8.60 1.63
N PRO A 30 -1.05 -9.45 2.67
CA PRO A 30 -1.34 -9.00 4.04
C PRO A 30 -0.31 -8.00 4.59
N THR A 31 0.98 -8.19 4.27
CA THR A 31 2.02 -7.23 4.66
C THR A 31 1.76 -5.86 4.04
N LEU A 32 1.48 -5.83 2.73
CA LEU A 32 1.24 -4.58 2.01
C LEU A 32 -0.03 -3.87 2.53
N SER A 33 -1.10 -4.62 2.74
CA SER A 33 -2.36 -4.08 3.28
C SER A 33 -2.18 -3.46 4.66
N ARG A 34 -1.42 -4.12 5.55
CA ARG A 34 -1.12 -3.56 6.88
C ARG A 34 -0.31 -2.27 6.77
N GLN A 35 0.70 -2.22 5.92
CA GLN A 35 1.53 -1.03 5.73
C GLN A 35 0.76 0.14 5.12
N LEU A 36 -0.19 -0.14 4.23
CA LEU A 36 -1.08 0.87 3.70
C LEU A 36 -2.01 1.43 4.79
N LYS A 37 -2.64 0.56 5.59
CA LYS A 37 -3.50 0.98 6.69
C LYS A 37 -2.75 1.85 7.72
N GLU A 38 -1.53 1.48 8.07
CA GLU A 38 -0.68 2.28 8.96
C GLU A 38 -0.34 3.67 8.36
N LEU A 39 -0.27 3.79 7.03
CA LEU A 39 -0.08 5.07 6.36
C LEU A 39 -1.35 5.91 6.37
N GLU A 40 -2.51 5.31 6.13
CA GLU A 40 -3.82 5.96 6.22
C GLU A 40 -4.08 6.51 7.63
N GLU A 41 -3.76 5.72 8.67
CA GLU A 41 -3.84 6.13 10.08
C GLU A 41 -2.85 7.27 10.41
N GLU A 42 -1.63 7.22 9.89
CA GLU A 42 -0.63 8.28 10.08
C GLU A 42 -1.07 9.62 9.44
N LEU A 43 -1.79 9.55 8.31
CA LEU A 43 -2.27 10.70 7.56
C LEU A 43 -3.67 11.17 7.99
N ASP A 44 -4.35 10.43 8.87
CA ASP A 44 -5.76 10.61 9.22
C ASP A 44 -6.65 10.73 7.95
N THR A 45 -6.41 9.83 6.99
CA THR A 45 -7.06 9.87 5.68
C THR A 45 -7.09 8.49 5.03
N VAL A 46 -8.24 8.15 4.44
CA VAL A 46 -8.38 6.96 3.59
C VAL A 46 -7.77 7.26 2.22
N LEU A 47 -6.78 6.47 1.82
CA LEU A 47 -6.09 6.61 0.54
C LEU A 47 -6.78 5.79 -0.55
N PHE A 48 -7.45 4.69 -0.17
CA PHE A 48 -8.17 3.82 -1.11
C PHE A 48 -9.47 3.28 -0.53
N GLU A 49 -10.57 3.43 -1.26
CA GLU A 49 -11.90 2.97 -0.82
C GLU A 49 -12.29 1.60 -1.40
N ASN A 50 -11.69 1.16 -2.52
CA ASN A 50 -12.15 0.01 -3.31
C ASN A 50 -11.00 -0.88 -3.82
N PHE A 51 -10.54 -1.85 -3.02
CA PHE A 51 -9.64 -2.92 -3.46
C PHE A 51 -10.07 -4.31 -3.00
#